data_AF-A0A497RB38-F1
#
_entry.id   AF-A0A497RB38-F1
#
_cell.length_a   1.000
_cell.length_b   1.000
_cell.length_c   1.000
_cell.angle_alpha   90.00
_cell.angle_beta   90.00
_cell.angle_gamma   90.00
#
_symmetry.space_group_name_H-M   'P 1'
#
loop_
_entity.id
_entity.type
_entity.pdbx_description
1 polymer ?
#
loop_
_entity_poly.entity_id
_entity_poly.type
_entity_poly.pdbx_seq_one_letter_code
_entity_poly.pdbx_strand_id
1 'polypeptide(L)' 'MAKIEIEEEMLKEVENDIRDLINWIEVWNEQEKTGGTKLIEDEQAEKMKEKLRSIAEKLGLATL' A
#
# COMPACT_ATOMS: atom_id res chain seq x y z
N MET A 1 -28.67 12.26 -3.73
CA MET A 1 -27.41 12.08 -4.49
C MET A 1 -26.17 11.91 -3.59
N ALA A 2 -26.26 12.06 -2.26
CA ALA A 2 -25.11 12.00 -1.36
C ALA A 2 -24.43 10.62 -1.19
N LYS A 3 -25.10 9.50 -1.47
CA LYS A 3 -24.54 8.16 -1.16
C LYS A 3 -23.37 7.75 -2.08
N ILE A 4 -23.41 8.20 -3.34
CA ILE A 4 -22.42 7.82 -4.37
C ILE A 4 -21.12 8.63 -4.18
N GLU A 5 -21.21 9.93 -3.87
CA GLU A 5 -20.04 10.78 -3.65
C GLU A 5 -19.23 10.35 -2.42
N ILE A 6 -19.90 9.93 -1.34
CA ILE A 6 -19.23 9.42 -0.13
C ILE A 6 -18.47 8.12 -0.41
N GLU A 7 -19.02 7.24 -1.24
CA GLU A 7 -18.35 5.98 -1.61
C GLU A 7 -17.09 6.23 -2.47
N GLU A 8 -17.09 7.23 -3.35
CA GLU A 8 -15.91 7.59 -4.16
C GLU A 8 -14.79 8.25 -3.34
N GLU A 9 -15.12 9.14 -2.39
CA GLU A 9 -14.14 9.78 -1.53
C GLU A 9 -13.45 8.77 -0.61
N MET A 10 -14.23 7.86 -0.01
CA MET A 10 -13.70 6.77 0.80
C MET A 10 -12.81 5.81 0.00
N LEU A 11 -13.16 5.49 -1.26
CA LEU A 11 -12.33 4.64 -2.10
C LEU A 11 -10.98 5.30 -2.43
N LYS A 12 -10.97 6.62 -2.64
CA LYS A 12 -9.73 7.38 -2.86
C LYS A 12 -8.86 7.43 -1.61
N GLU A 13 -9.44 7.61 -0.43
CA GLU A 13 -8.70 7.55 0.84
C GLU A 13 -8.04 6.18 1.01
N VAL A 14 -8.78 5.10 0.78
CA VAL A 14 -8.24 3.73 0.85
C VAL A 14 -7.15 3.49 -0.20
N GLU A 15 -7.28 4.03 -1.42
CA GLU A 15 -6.23 3.96 -2.44
C GLU A 15 -4.94 4.66 -1.98
N ASN A 16 -5.05 5.83 -1.38
CA ASN A 16 -3.91 6.58 -0.84
C ASN A 16 -3.26 5.85 0.33
N ASP A 17 -4.05 5.32 1.27
CA ASP A 17 -3.54 4.54 2.40
C ASP A 17 -2.77 3.31 1.92
N ILE A 18 -3.28 2.60 0.89
CA ILE A 18 -2.59 1.45 0.32
C ILE A 18 -1.26 1.88 -0.33
N ARG A 19 -1.23 3.00 -1.06
CA ARG A 19 0.00 3.55 -1.63
C ARG A 19 1.02 3.89 -0.55
N ASP A 20 0.59 4.56 0.51
CA ASP A 20 1.47 4.96 1.62
C ASP A 20 2.05 3.74 2.33
N LEU A 21 1.24 2.70 2.54
CA LEU A 21 1.72 1.44 3.11
C LEU A 21 2.77 0.76 2.22
N ILE A 22 2.57 0.72 0.91
CA ILE A 22 3.57 0.18 -0.03
C ILE A 22 4.88 0.98 0.06
N ASN A 23 4.79 2.32 0.06
CA ASN A 23 5.95 3.19 0.17
C ASN A 23 6.72 2.97 1.49
N TRP A 24 6.02 2.82 2.61
CA TRP A 24 6.66 2.52 3.90
C TRP A 24 7.35 1.16 3.91
N ILE A 25 6.73 0.14 3.30
CA ILE A 25 7.35 -1.18 3.15
C ILE A 25 8.64 -1.07 2.34
N GLU A 26 8.65 -0.30 1.25
CA GLU A 26 9.88 -0.07 0.47
C GLU A 26 10.96 0.63 1.29
N VAL A 27 10.61 1.71 2.00
CA VAL A 27 11.55 2.43 2.86
C VAL A 27 12.13 1.50 3.93
N TRP A 28 11.30 0.71 4.62
CA TRP A 28 11.76 -0.21 5.67
C TRP A 28 12.60 -1.37 5.13
N ASN A 29 12.34 -1.80 3.90
CA ASN A 29 13.11 -2.82 3.21
C ASN A 29 14.48 -2.28 2.73
N GLU A 30 14.56 -0.99 2.39
CA GLU A 30 15.78 -0.35 1.89
C GLU A 30 16.67 0.32 2.97
N GLN A 31 16.26 0.30 4.23
CA GLN A 31 17.01 0.91 5.35
C GLN A 31 18.49 0.47 5.38
N GLU A 32 18.80 -0.79 5.04
CA GLU A 32 20.18 -1.29 4.96
C GLU A 32 21.04 -0.53 3.94
N LYS A 33 20.47 -0.15 2.80
CA LYS A 33 21.17 0.56 1.71
C LYS A 33 21.54 1.99 2.09
N THR A 34 20.87 2.57 3.09
CA THR A 34 21.10 3.95 3.56
C THR A 34 21.92 4.02 4.85
N GLY A 35 22.49 2.90 5.29
CA GLY A 35 23.29 2.81 6.51
C GLY A 35 22.47 2.58 7.79
N GLY A 36 21.17 2.27 7.66
CA GLY A 36 20.30 1.81 8.74
C GLY A 36 20.29 0.29 8.88
N THR A 37 19.51 -0.22 9.85
CA THR A 37 19.26 -1.66 10.00
C THR A 37 18.03 -2.04 9.19
N LYS A 38 18.14 -3.09 8.36
CA LYS A 38 16.99 -3.64 7.65
C LYS A 38 15.89 -4.02 8.65
N LEU A 39 14.69 -3.45 8.47
CA LEU A 39 13.58 -3.69 9.40
C LEU A 39 12.68 -4.85 8.97
N ILE A 40 12.69 -5.18 7.68
CA ILE A 40 11.91 -6.26 7.07
C ILE A 40 12.68 -6.91 5.93
N GLU A 41 12.62 -8.24 5.86
CA GLU A 41 13.24 -9.00 4.79
C GLU A 41 12.51 -8.84 3.45
N ASP A 42 13.23 -9.04 2.35
CA ASP A 42 12.71 -8.82 0.99
C ASP A 42 11.50 -9.70 0.71
N GLU A 43 11.54 -10.96 1.15
CA GLU A 43 10.41 -11.89 1.01
C GLU A 43 9.17 -11.42 1.78
N GLN A 44 9.36 -10.81 2.96
CA GLN A 44 8.28 -10.32 3.80
C GLN A 44 7.69 -9.03 3.20
N ALA A 45 8.56 -8.13 2.72
CA ALA A 45 8.17 -6.92 2.02
C ALA A 45 7.34 -7.23 0.77
N GLU A 46 7.78 -8.20 -0.05
CA GLU A 46 7.03 -8.59 -1.25
C GLU A 46 5.67 -9.21 -0.91
N LYS A 47 5.60 -10.13 0.06
CA LYS A 47 4.33 -10.70 0.53
C LYS A 47 3.35 -9.65 1.06
N MET A 48 3.85 -8.61 1.72
CA MET A 48 3.01 -7.50 2.20
C MET A 48 2.50 -6.65 1.03
N LYS A 49 3.35 -6.30 0.06
CA LYS A 49 2.94 -5.56 -1.14
C LYS A 49 1.93 -6.34 -1.99
N GLU A 50 2.12 -7.65 -2.17
CA GLU A 50 1.16 -8.52 -2.89
C GLU A 50 -0.21 -8.54 -2.19
N LYS A 51 -0.24 -8.63 -0.87
CA LYS A 51 -1.49 -8.57 -0.10
C LYS A 51 -2.20 -7.22 -0.28
N LEU A 52 -1.45 -6.11 -0.24
CA LEU A 52 -1.98 -4.77 -0.45
C LEU A 52 -2.55 -4.59 -1.87
N ARG A 53 -1.83 -5.06 -2.90
CA ARG A 53 -2.34 -5.07 -4.29
C ARG A 53 -3.59 -5.93 -4.43
N SER A 54 -3.64 -7.11 -3.80
CA SER A 54 -4.84 -7.96 -3.82
C SER A 54 -6.04 -7.29 -3.13
N ILE A 55 -5.83 -6.50 -2.08
CA ILE A 55 -6.89 -5.69 -1.45
C ILE A 55 -7.35 -4.59 -2.41
N ALA A 56 -6.42 -3.88 -3.06
CA ALA A 56 -6.75 -2.86 -4.05
C ALA A 56 -7.58 -3.43 -5.21
N GLU A 57 -7.19 -4.58 -5.76
CA GLU A 57 -7.96 -5.27 -6.82
C GLU A 57 -9.38 -5.63 -6.38
N LYS A 58 -9.55 -6.16 -5.16
CA LYS A 58 -10.88 -6.51 -4.61
C LYS A 58 -11.78 -5.29 -4.42
N LEU A 59 -11.18 -4.13 -4.20
CA LEU A 59 -11.88 -2.85 -4.08
C LEU A 59 -12.09 -2.15 -5.43
N GLY A 60 -11.60 -2.72 -6.53
CA GLY A 60 -11.70 -2.13 -7.87
C GLY A 60 -10.73 -0.95 -8.10
N LEU A 61 -9.70 -0.80 -7.26
CA LEU A 61 -8.68 0.23 -7.37
C LEU A 61 -7.60 -0.22 -8.37
N ALA A 62 -7.92 -0.13 -9.66
CA ALA A 62 -7.09 -0.67 -10.76
C ALA A 62 -5.75 0.06 -11.01
N THR A 63 -5.42 1.09 -10.23
CA THR A 63 -4.32 2.05 -10.46
C THR A 63 -3.16 1.96 -9.46
N LEU A 64 -3.00 0.82 -8.79
CA LEU A 64 -1.98 0.53 -7.76
C LEU A 64 -0.99 -0.54 -8.22
#